data_AF-A0A9X9F7E1-F1
#
_entry.id   AF-A0A9X9F7E1-F1
#
_cell.length_a   1.000
_cell.length_b   1.000
_cell.length_c   1.000
_cell.angle_alpha   90.00
_cell.angle_beta   90.00
_cell.angle_gamma   90.00
#
_symmetry.space_group_name_H-M   'P 1'
#
loop_
_entity.id
_entity.type
_entity.pdbx_description
1 polymer ?
#
loop_
_entity_poly.entity_id
_entity_poly.type
_entity_poly.pdbx_seq_one_letter_code
_entity_poly.pdbx_strand_id
1 'polypeptide(L)'
;DAKRLAEAMVRIGNNVGRNTMAVISDMSQPLGEAIGNALEVQEAIDTLQGKGPKDLEELCLTLGSQMVYLAGQASSLEDAREKLIEVMNNGKALESFKTFLSAQGGDASVVDDPSKLPQAQFKIEVEAKEDGYVSEIVADEIGTAAMLLGAGRATKESEIDLAVGLMLRKKVGDSVKQGESLVTIYANRENVEDVKAKIYENMKISKEHVDAPTLVHGIVTK
;
A
#
# COMPACT_ATOMS: atom_id res chain seq x y z
N ASP A 1 -3.77 19.00 -11.78
CA ASP A 1 -4.18 19.54 -10.45
C ASP A 1 -3.26 19.17 -9.31
N ALA A 2 -2.86 17.90 -9.16
CA ALA A 2 -1.91 17.46 -8.15
C ALA A 2 -0.65 18.35 -8.03
N LYS A 3 -0.01 18.71 -9.16
CA LYS A 3 1.15 19.62 -9.17
C LYS A 3 0.87 20.99 -8.56
N ARG A 4 -0.28 21.60 -8.89
CA ARG A 4 -0.68 22.91 -8.36
C ARG A 4 -0.87 22.87 -6.84
N LEU A 5 -1.47 21.79 -6.34
CA LEU A 5 -1.66 21.58 -4.90
C LEU A 5 -0.32 21.38 -4.19
N ALA A 6 0.56 20.53 -4.74
CA ALA A 6 1.89 20.28 -4.19
C ALA A 6 2.72 21.58 -4.08
N GLU A 7 2.79 22.37 -5.15
CA GLU A 7 3.48 23.67 -5.16
C GLU A 7 2.88 24.66 -4.16
N ALA A 8 1.55 24.66 -4.00
CA ALA A 8 0.90 25.51 -3.01
C ALA A 8 1.27 25.13 -1.58
N MET A 9 1.23 23.84 -1.23
CA MET A 9 1.57 23.35 0.11
C MET A 9 3.05 23.57 0.45
N VAL A 10 3.94 23.27 -0.49
CA VAL A 10 5.40 23.48 -0.33
C VAL A 10 5.69 24.96 -0.08
N ARG A 11 5.12 25.86 -0.88
CA ARG A 11 5.28 27.31 -0.70
C ARG A 11 4.77 27.78 0.68
N ILE A 12 3.61 27.29 1.14
CA ILE A 12 3.06 27.67 2.44
C ILE A 12 4.01 27.25 3.57
N GLY A 13 4.46 25.99 3.57
CA GLY A 13 5.36 25.49 4.61
C GLY A 13 6.69 26.24 4.66
N ASN A 14 7.30 26.46 3.50
CA ASN A 14 8.56 27.19 3.40
C ASN A 14 8.41 28.66 3.84
N ASN A 15 7.28 29.31 3.53
CA ASN A 15 7.00 30.68 3.98
C ASN A 15 6.89 30.83 5.50
N VAL A 16 6.48 29.77 6.21
CA VAL A 16 6.40 29.77 7.69
C VAL A 16 7.65 29.15 8.35
N GLY A 17 8.75 29.02 7.60
CA GLY A 17 10.04 28.54 8.10
C GLY A 17 10.10 27.03 8.34
N ARG A 18 9.22 26.25 7.68
CA ARG A 18 9.25 24.79 7.71
C ARG A 18 9.72 24.27 6.36
N ASN A 19 10.92 23.68 6.31
CA ASN A 19 11.44 23.09 5.08
C ASN A 19 10.49 21.97 4.61
N THR A 20 9.86 22.18 3.47
CA THR A 20 8.78 21.32 2.96
C THR A 20 9.13 20.85 1.55
N MET A 21 8.91 19.56 1.29
CA MET A 21 9.00 18.93 -0.03
C MET A 21 7.74 18.10 -0.26
N ALA A 22 7.40 17.81 -1.51
CA ALA A 22 6.24 17.00 -1.86
C ALA A 22 6.55 16.03 -3.01
N VAL A 23 5.91 14.86 -2.98
CA VAL A 23 5.94 13.84 -4.03
C VAL A 23 4.57 13.76 -4.67
N ILE A 24 4.54 13.69 -6.00
CA ILE A 24 3.35 13.36 -6.78
C ILE A 24 3.49 11.90 -7.20
N SER A 25 2.84 11.00 -6.47
CA SER A 25 2.80 9.57 -6.77
C SER A 25 1.50 9.17 -7.45
N ASP A 26 1.55 8.07 -8.20
CA ASP A 26 0.38 7.44 -8.78
C ASP A 26 -0.54 6.86 -7.69
N MET A 27 -1.83 6.89 -7.97
CA MET A 27 -2.87 6.26 -7.16
C MET A 27 -4.02 5.79 -8.05
N SER A 28 -3.75 5.56 -9.36
CA SER A 28 -4.78 5.03 -10.26
C SER A 28 -5.21 3.63 -9.86
N GLN A 29 -4.28 2.85 -9.29
CA GLN A 29 -4.51 1.56 -8.64
C GLN A 29 -4.08 1.61 -7.16
N PRO A 30 -4.54 0.67 -6.30
CA PRO A 30 -4.05 0.59 -4.93
C PRO A 30 -2.53 0.41 -4.87
N LEU A 31 -1.87 1.16 -3.97
CA LEU A 31 -0.46 0.99 -3.66
C LEU A 31 -0.26 -0.32 -2.88
N GLY A 32 0.80 -1.08 -3.20
CA GLY A 32 1.04 -2.35 -2.55
C GLY A 32 0.04 -3.43 -2.97
N GLU A 33 -0.10 -4.48 -2.18
CA GLU A 33 -0.98 -5.62 -2.46
C GLU A 33 -2.14 -5.69 -1.46
N ALA A 34 -1.90 -5.34 -0.20
CA ALA A 34 -2.88 -5.39 0.88
C ALA A 34 -3.78 -4.15 0.94
N ILE A 35 -5.09 -4.37 1.03
CA ILE A 35 -6.08 -3.33 1.38
C ILE A 35 -6.87 -3.82 2.60
N GLY A 36 -6.71 -3.15 3.74
CA GLY A 36 -7.38 -3.55 4.97
C GLY A 36 -6.78 -2.91 6.23
N ASN A 37 -6.59 -3.71 7.28
CA ASN A 37 -5.96 -3.24 8.52
C ASN A 37 -4.83 -4.17 8.93
N ALA A 38 -5.14 -5.37 9.44
CA ALA A 38 -4.13 -6.35 9.80
C ALA A 38 -3.28 -6.80 8.58
N LEU A 39 -3.90 -6.90 7.41
CA LEU A 39 -3.22 -7.22 6.15
C LEU A 39 -2.16 -6.16 5.78
N GLU A 40 -2.46 -4.87 5.98
CA GLU A 40 -1.51 -3.79 5.69
C GLU A 40 -0.37 -3.75 6.73
N VAL A 41 -0.64 -4.09 7.99
CA VAL A 41 0.42 -4.24 9.01
C VAL A 41 1.37 -5.38 8.65
N GLN A 42 0.85 -6.51 8.17
CA GLN A 42 1.66 -7.60 7.64
C GLN A 42 2.53 -7.12 6.46
N GLU A 43 1.95 -6.45 5.48
CA GLU A 43 2.69 -5.93 4.32
C GLU A 43 3.77 -4.90 4.72
N ALA A 44 3.51 -4.08 5.74
CA ALA A 44 4.51 -3.17 6.30
C ALA A 44 5.67 -3.94 6.96
N ILE A 45 5.39 -5.02 7.69
CA ILE A 45 6.43 -5.91 8.26
C ILE A 45 7.26 -6.53 7.13
N ASP A 46 6.61 -7.04 6.09
CA ASP A 46 7.29 -7.65 4.95
C ASP A 46 8.17 -6.63 4.20
N THR A 47 7.65 -5.41 4.01
CA THR A 47 8.41 -4.30 3.42
C THR A 47 9.66 -3.97 4.24
N LEU A 48 9.53 -3.86 5.57
CA LEU A 48 10.67 -3.60 6.46
C LEU A 48 11.73 -4.73 6.45
N GLN A 49 11.33 -5.95 6.06
CA GLN A 49 12.23 -7.09 5.85
C GLN A 49 12.79 -7.17 4.42
N GLY A 50 12.47 -6.23 3.53
CA GLY A 50 12.87 -6.24 2.12
C GLY A 50 12.11 -7.27 1.26
N LYS A 51 10.93 -7.72 1.72
CA LYS A 51 10.08 -8.73 1.06
C LYS A 51 8.73 -8.18 0.61
N GLY A 52 8.48 -6.88 0.79
CA GLY A 52 7.21 -6.26 0.44
C GLY A 52 7.07 -5.96 -1.07
N PRO A 53 5.91 -5.43 -1.47
CA PRO A 53 5.65 -5.01 -2.84
C PRO A 53 6.62 -3.92 -3.30
N LYS A 54 7.06 -4.02 -4.56
CA LYS A 54 8.11 -3.14 -5.10
C LYS A 54 7.68 -1.69 -5.24
N ASP A 55 6.42 -1.44 -5.53
CA ASP A 55 5.84 -0.10 -5.60
C ASP A 55 5.78 0.56 -4.21
N LEU A 56 5.36 -0.17 -3.19
CA LEU A 56 5.37 0.32 -1.80
C LEU A 56 6.80 0.60 -1.32
N GLU A 57 7.74 -0.32 -1.55
CA GLU A 57 9.15 -0.16 -1.20
C GLU A 57 9.75 1.10 -1.86
N GLU A 58 9.52 1.27 -3.17
CA GLU A 58 10.02 2.42 -3.93
C GLU A 58 9.47 3.76 -3.42
N LEU A 59 8.18 3.82 -3.12
CA LEU A 59 7.56 5.05 -2.62
C LEU A 59 8.07 5.39 -1.21
N CYS A 60 8.19 4.38 -0.33
CA CYS A 60 8.76 4.53 1.00
C CYS A 60 10.19 5.05 0.96
N LEU A 61 11.04 4.49 0.09
CA LEU A 61 12.42 4.96 -0.09
C LEU A 61 12.45 6.39 -0.66
N THR A 62 11.59 6.71 -1.63
CA THR A 62 11.50 8.06 -2.22
C THR A 62 11.10 9.12 -1.19
N LEU A 63 10.08 8.85 -0.37
CA LEU A 63 9.63 9.75 0.70
C LEU A 63 10.65 9.81 1.84
N GLY A 64 11.15 8.66 2.28
CA GLY A 64 12.15 8.55 3.35
C GLY A 64 13.42 9.31 3.02
N SER A 65 13.92 9.23 1.79
CA SER A 65 15.12 9.96 1.36
C SER A 65 14.98 11.46 1.53
N GLN A 66 13.81 12.01 1.23
CA GLN A 66 13.52 13.43 1.45
C GLN A 66 13.49 13.77 2.94
N MET A 67 12.88 12.93 3.77
CA MET A 67 12.80 13.13 5.21
C MET A 67 14.20 13.14 5.85
N VAL A 68 15.04 12.16 5.52
CA VAL A 68 16.42 12.04 6.02
C VAL A 68 17.27 13.24 5.58
N TYR A 69 17.14 13.66 4.32
CA TYR A 69 17.82 14.84 3.79
C TYR A 69 17.39 16.13 4.50
N LEU A 70 16.07 16.36 4.66
CA LEU A 70 15.53 17.53 5.35
C LEU A 70 15.89 17.58 6.84
N ALA A 71 16.10 16.42 7.47
CA ALA A 71 16.58 16.30 8.84
C ALA A 71 18.10 16.55 8.98
N GLY A 72 18.81 16.84 7.89
CA GLY A 72 20.26 17.04 7.89
C GLY A 72 21.05 15.77 8.21
N GLN A 73 20.45 14.59 8.04
CA GLN A 73 21.08 13.30 8.33
C GLN A 73 21.74 12.67 7.08
N ALA A 74 21.64 13.34 5.94
CA ALA A 74 22.29 12.96 4.70
C ALA A 74 22.77 14.18 3.90
N SER A 75 23.82 13.98 3.12
CA SER A 75 24.45 14.98 2.26
C SER A 75 23.73 15.17 0.92
N SER A 76 23.00 14.14 0.46
CA SER A 76 22.16 14.16 -0.73
C SER A 76 20.99 13.19 -0.59
N LEU A 77 20.07 13.18 -1.56
CA LEU A 77 18.96 12.21 -1.59
C LEU A 77 19.44 10.78 -1.86
N GLU A 78 20.54 10.64 -2.61
CA GLU A 78 21.19 9.37 -2.90
C GLU A 78 21.82 8.77 -1.63
N ASP A 79 22.62 9.57 -0.89
CA ASP A 79 23.17 9.18 0.42
C ASP A 79 22.06 8.83 1.42
N ALA A 80 20.96 9.61 1.42
CA ALA A 80 19.79 9.31 2.23
C ALA A 80 19.17 7.95 1.86
N ARG A 81 19.06 7.64 0.56
CA ARG A 81 18.47 6.38 0.09
C ARG A 81 19.34 5.19 0.45
N GLU A 82 20.65 5.29 0.26
CA GLU A 82 21.61 4.25 0.61
C GLU A 82 21.53 3.91 2.10
N LYS A 83 21.46 4.93 2.98
CA LYS A 83 21.27 4.75 4.42
C LYS A 83 19.98 4.01 4.76
N LEU A 84 18.87 4.33 4.08
CA LEU A 84 17.58 3.66 4.29
C LEU A 84 17.63 2.19 3.88
N ILE A 85 18.20 1.90 2.70
CA ILE A 85 18.40 0.53 2.22
C ILE A 85 19.29 -0.26 3.18
N GLU A 86 20.36 0.36 3.71
CA GLU A 86 21.24 -0.28 4.68
C GLU A 86 20.49 -0.69 5.96
N VAL A 87 19.67 0.20 6.54
CA VAL A 87 18.94 -0.09 7.78
C VAL A 87 17.80 -1.09 7.59
N MET A 88 17.24 -1.19 6.38
CA MET A 88 16.31 -2.27 6.03
C MET A 88 17.05 -3.61 5.96
N ASN A 89 18.16 -3.67 5.22
CA ASN A 89 18.92 -4.91 5.01
C ASN A 89 19.59 -5.45 6.28
N ASN A 90 20.00 -4.58 7.20
CA ASN A 90 20.63 -4.99 8.46
C ASN A 90 19.64 -5.23 9.61
N GLY A 91 18.33 -5.13 9.35
CA GLY A 91 17.26 -5.41 10.32
C GLY A 91 16.97 -4.30 11.33
N LYS A 92 17.73 -3.19 11.37
CA LYS A 92 17.50 -2.08 12.30
C LYS A 92 16.15 -1.41 12.08
N ALA A 93 15.65 -1.36 10.84
CA ALA A 93 14.33 -0.83 10.54
C ALA A 93 13.22 -1.65 11.25
N LEU A 94 13.32 -2.98 11.18
CA LEU A 94 12.40 -3.90 11.83
C LEU A 94 12.47 -3.82 13.37
N GLU A 95 13.67 -3.74 13.94
CA GLU A 95 13.85 -3.59 15.39
C GLU A 95 13.34 -2.24 15.91
N SER A 96 13.47 -1.19 15.10
CA SER A 96 12.87 0.12 15.41
C SER A 96 11.34 0.03 15.41
N PHE A 97 10.74 -0.75 14.50
CA PHE A 97 9.30 -0.99 14.47
C PHE A 97 8.82 -1.77 15.71
N LYS A 98 9.54 -2.81 16.14
CA LYS A 98 9.25 -3.51 17.41
C LYS A 98 9.29 -2.57 18.61
N THR A 99 10.32 -1.73 18.69
CA THR A 99 10.46 -0.71 19.74
C THR A 99 9.27 0.27 19.71
N PHE A 100 8.88 0.73 18.53
CA PHE A 100 7.74 1.62 18.32
C PHE A 100 6.41 1.01 18.80
N LEU A 101 6.18 -0.28 18.53
CA LEU A 101 4.99 -1.00 19.00
C LEU A 101 4.97 -1.11 20.52
N SER A 102 6.06 -1.61 21.12
CA SER A 102 6.15 -1.80 22.58
C SER A 102 6.04 -0.49 23.35
N ALA A 103 6.60 0.61 22.82
CA ALA A 103 6.54 1.93 23.44
C ALA A 103 5.10 2.47 23.60
N GLN A 104 4.14 1.94 22.84
CA GLN A 104 2.72 2.31 22.90
C GLN A 104 1.84 1.20 23.49
N GLY A 105 2.44 0.17 24.09
CA GLY A 105 1.73 -0.94 24.72
C GLY A 105 1.28 -2.05 23.75
N GLY A 106 1.75 -2.05 22.51
CA GLY A 106 1.50 -3.13 21.55
C GLY A 106 2.37 -4.36 21.78
N ASP A 107 1.89 -5.53 21.33
CA ASP A 107 2.65 -6.77 21.33
C ASP A 107 3.64 -6.77 20.14
N ALA A 108 4.93 -6.55 20.40
CA ALA A 108 5.95 -6.56 19.37
C ALA A 108 6.23 -7.95 18.78
N SER A 109 5.78 -9.03 19.44
CA SER A 109 6.01 -10.39 18.94
C SER A 109 5.22 -10.70 17.66
N VAL A 110 4.24 -9.86 17.29
CA VAL A 110 3.57 -9.92 15.98
C VAL A 110 4.51 -9.66 14.81
N VAL A 111 5.64 -8.99 15.04
CA VAL A 111 6.63 -8.72 13.99
C VAL A 111 7.41 -9.99 13.63
N ASP A 112 7.65 -10.85 14.61
CA ASP A 112 8.34 -12.14 14.43
C ASP A 112 7.37 -13.25 14.03
N ASP A 113 6.12 -13.18 14.50
CA ASP A 113 5.04 -14.10 14.16
C ASP A 113 3.76 -13.31 13.81
N PRO A 114 3.64 -12.86 12.55
CA PRO A 114 2.48 -12.10 12.10
C PRO A 114 1.15 -12.88 12.12
N SER A 115 1.17 -14.20 12.28
CA SER A 115 -0.06 -14.99 12.43
C SER A 115 -0.86 -14.62 13.68
N LYS A 116 -0.23 -13.92 14.64
CA LYS A 116 -0.86 -13.34 15.83
C LYS A 116 -1.72 -12.11 15.54
N LEU A 117 -1.55 -11.48 14.38
CA LEU A 117 -2.47 -10.42 13.93
C LEU A 117 -3.86 -11.02 13.69
N PRO A 118 -4.94 -10.23 13.83
CA PRO A 118 -6.30 -10.69 13.53
C PRO A 118 -6.40 -11.40 12.17
N GLN A 119 -6.93 -12.63 12.16
CA GLN A 119 -7.08 -13.45 10.95
C GLN A 119 -8.55 -13.59 10.59
N ALA A 120 -8.88 -13.37 9.30
CA ALA A 120 -10.21 -13.64 8.78
C ALA A 120 -10.47 -15.15 8.70
N GLN A 121 -11.72 -15.54 8.93
CA GLN A 121 -12.17 -16.94 8.90
C GLN A 121 -12.12 -17.54 7.49
N PHE A 122 -12.45 -16.74 6.47
CA PHE A 122 -12.54 -17.18 5.09
C PHE A 122 -11.52 -16.46 4.21
N LYS A 123 -10.90 -17.23 3.31
CA LYS A 123 -10.07 -16.73 2.20
C LYS A 123 -10.69 -17.21 0.91
N ILE A 124 -11.13 -16.28 0.08
CA ILE A 124 -11.94 -16.56 -1.11
C ILE A 124 -11.26 -15.93 -2.31
N GLU A 125 -10.88 -16.74 -3.30
CA GLU A 125 -10.22 -16.25 -4.51
C GLU A 125 -11.23 -15.64 -5.49
N VAL A 126 -10.81 -14.56 -6.14
CA VAL A 126 -11.49 -13.93 -7.27
C VAL A 126 -10.66 -14.21 -8.52
N GLU A 127 -11.09 -15.19 -9.30
CA GLU A 127 -10.34 -15.69 -10.45
C GLU A 127 -10.59 -14.87 -11.72
N ALA A 128 -9.59 -14.76 -12.58
CA ALA A 128 -9.73 -14.14 -13.89
C ALA A 128 -10.70 -14.95 -14.77
N LYS A 129 -11.61 -14.25 -15.43
CA LYS A 129 -12.61 -14.86 -16.31
C LYS A 129 -12.07 -15.21 -17.70
N GLU A 130 -10.95 -14.63 -18.08
CA GLU A 130 -10.30 -14.80 -19.37
C GLU A 130 -8.79 -14.56 -19.25
N ASP A 131 -8.04 -15.02 -20.26
CA ASP A 131 -6.61 -14.73 -20.41
C ASP A 131 -6.39 -13.27 -20.85
N GLY A 132 -5.31 -12.65 -20.39
CA GLY A 132 -4.91 -11.32 -20.86
C GLY A 132 -3.93 -10.62 -19.93
N TYR A 133 -4.05 -9.30 -19.86
CA TYR A 133 -3.28 -8.39 -19.01
C TYR A 133 -4.23 -7.52 -18.20
N VAL A 134 -3.94 -7.29 -16.93
CA VAL A 134 -4.71 -6.34 -16.12
C VAL A 134 -4.50 -4.95 -16.68
N SER A 135 -5.54 -4.34 -17.22
CA SER A 135 -5.46 -3.03 -17.89
C SER A 135 -5.87 -1.88 -17.00
N GLU A 136 -6.67 -2.15 -15.96
CA GLU A 136 -7.19 -1.14 -15.06
C GLU A 136 -7.56 -1.76 -13.72
N ILE A 137 -7.31 -1.03 -12.63
CA ILE A 137 -7.78 -1.33 -11.27
C ILE A 137 -8.24 0.00 -10.68
N VAL A 138 -9.54 0.23 -10.54
CA VAL A 138 -10.07 1.52 -10.03
C VAL A 138 -9.94 1.58 -8.50
N ALA A 139 -8.94 2.31 -8.01
CA ALA A 139 -8.49 2.23 -6.61
C ALA A 139 -9.55 2.55 -5.54
N ASP A 140 -10.33 3.62 -5.71
CA ASP A 140 -11.38 4.03 -4.78
C ASP A 140 -12.52 3.01 -4.71
N GLU A 141 -12.87 2.42 -5.86
CA GLU A 141 -13.89 1.40 -5.95
C GLU A 141 -13.43 0.07 -5.31
N ILE A 142 -12.15 -0.29 -5.44
CA ILE A 142 -11.55 -1.44 -4.73
C ILE A 142 -11.48 -1.17 -3.22
N GLY A 143 -11.13 0.05 -2.80
CA GLY A 143 -11.20 0.45 -1.39
C GLY A 143 -12.62 0.34 -0.83
N THR A 144 -13.63 0.72 -1.61
CA THR A 144 -15.04 0.54 -1.24
C THR A 144 -15.41 -0.94 -1.14
N ALA A 145 -14.86 -1.81 -2.01
CA ALA A 145 -15.08 -3.25 -1.91
C ALA A 145 -14.50 -3.84 -0.61
N ALA A 146 -13.33 -3.37 -0.15
CA ALA A 146 -12.79 -3.72 1.17
C ALA A 146 -13.67 -3.18 2.32
N MET A 147 -14.22 -1.97 2.18
CA MET A 147 -15.15 -1.41 3.18
C MET A 147 -16.42 -2.26 3.32
N LEU A 148 -16.95 -2.83 2.22
CA LEU A 148 -18.13 -3.72 2.26
C LEU A 148 -17.89 -5.02 3.07
N LEU A 149 -16.62 -5.43 3.22
CA LEU A 149 -16.23 -6.55 4.08
C LEU A 149 -16.19 -6.18 5.56
N GLY A 150 -16.11 -4.89 5.89
CA GLY A 150 -15.94 -4.38 7.26
C GLY A 150 -14.56 -3.78 7.54
N ALA A 151 -13.68 -3.68 6.53
CA ALA A 151 -12.33 -3.11 6.70
C ALA A 151 -12.33 -1.58 6.88
N GLY A 152 -13.47 -0.92 6.67
CA GLY A 152 -13.63 0.52 6.77
C GLY A 152 -14.97 0.89 7.39
N ARG A 153 -15.15 2.19 7.61
CA ARG A 153 -16.34 2.75 8.25
C ARG A 153 -17.25 3.40 7.22
N ALA A 154 -18.52 2.96 7.17
CA ALA A 154 -19.56 3.69 6.43
C ALA A 154 -20.02 4.95 7.18
N THR A 155 -20.03 4.90 8.52
CA THR A 155 -20.34 6.02 9.42
C THR A 155 -19.30 6.15 10.51
N LYS A 156 -19.21 7.29 11.19
CA LYS A 156 -18.22 7.51 12.24
C LYS A 156 -18.34 6.48 13.38
N GLU A 157 -19.54 5.99 13.62
CA GLU A 157 -19.89 5.05 14.69
C GLU A 157 -19.74 3.58 14.27
N SER A 158 -19.46 3.28 13.00
CA SER A 158 -19.29 1.91 12.53
C SER A 158 -18.07 1.24 13.18
N GLU A 159 -18.25 0.00 13.63
CA GLU A 159 -17.14 -0.86 14.05
C GLU A 159 -16.37 -1.35 12.82
N ILE A 160 -15.05 -1.53 12.98
CA ILE A 160 -14.17 -2.06 11.95
C ILE A 160 -13.82 -3.49 12.34
N ASP A 161 -13.91 -4.40 11.38
CA ASP A 161 -13.26 -5.70 11.48
C ASP A 161 -11.82 -5.56 10.98
N LEU A 162 -10.86 -5.73 11.89
CA LEU A 162 -9.44 -5.52 11.59
C LEU A 162 -8.85 -6.67 10.75
N ALA A 163 -9.52 -7.82 10.70
CA ALA A 163 -9.01 -9.04 10.09
C ALA A 163 -9.36 -9.17 8.59
N VAL A 164 -10.40 -8.46 8.15
CA VAL A 164 -10.94 -8.54 6.78
C VAL A 164 -10.28 -7.53 5.85
N GLY A 165 -10.40 -7.78 4.56
CA GLY A 165 -9.85 -6.93 3.51
C GLY A 165 -9.60 -7.68 2.21
N LEU A 166 -8.78 -7.10 1.36
CA LEU A 166 -8.41 -7.63 0.05
C LEU A 166 -6.88 -7.76 -0.05
N MET A 167 -6.43 -8.77 -0.76
CA MET A 167 -5.03 -8.93 -1.16
C MET A 167 -4.98 -9.05 -2.68
N LEU A 168 -4.45 -8.04 -3.36
CA LEU A 168 -4.25 -8.08 -4.79
C LEU A 168 -3.18 -9.14 -5.13
N ARG A 169 -3.44 -9.92 -6.16
CA ARG A 169 -2.48 -10.89 -6.72
C ARG A 169 -1.90 -10.44 -8.05
N LYS A 170 -2.53 -9.42 -8.65
CA LYS A 170 -2.14 -8.81 -9.92
C LYS A 170 -2.28 -7.29 -9.83
N LYS A 171 -1.34 -6.60 -10.44
CA LYS A 171 -1.32 -5.14 -10.64
C LYS A 171 -1.53 -4.82 -12.11
N VAL A 172 -1.80 -3.55 -12.42
CA VAL A 172 -1.91 -3.08 -13.81
C VAL A 172 -0.60 -3.38 -14.56
N GLY A 173 -0.73 -4.03 -15.72
CA GLY A 173 0.35 -4.51 -16.58
C GLY A 173 0.71 -5.98 -16.38
N ASP A 174 0.26 -6.61 -15.31
CA ASP A 174 0.52 -8.04 -15.10
C ASP A 174 -0.29 -8.90 -16.06
N SER A 175 0.36 -9.93 -16.62
CA SER A 175 -0.34 -10.98 -17.37
C SER A 175 -1.09 -11.92 -16.41
N VAL A 176 -2.24 -12.40 -16.86
CA VAL A 176 -3.10 -13.33 -16.12
C VAL A 176 -3.71 -14.38 -17.04
N LYS A 177 -3.91 -15.59 -16.53
CA LYS A 177 -4.65 -16.66 -17.21
C LYS A 177 -6.04 -16.84 -16.62
N GLN A 178 -7.00 -17.31 -17.41
CA GLN A 178 -8.31 -17.72 -16.94
C GLN A 178 -8.17 -18.73 -15.78
N GLY A 179 -8.88 -18.47 -14.69
CA GLY A 179 -8.82 -19.26 -13.46
C GLY A 179 -7.69 -18.86 -12.50
N GLU A 180 -6.76 -17.98 -12.88
CA GLU A 180 -5.74 -17.46 -11.98
C GLU A 180 -6.34 -16.38 -11.07
N SER A 181 -5.94 -16.37 -9.79
CA SER A 181 -6.45 -15.38 -8.84
C SER A 181 -5.98 -13.96 -9.19
N LEU A 182 -6.94 -13.03 -9.26
CA LEU A 182 -6.71 -11.60 -9.36
C LEU A 182 -6.59 -10.95 -7.97
N VAL A 183 -7.43 -11.41 -7.04
CA VAL A 183 -7.57 -10.87 -5.68
C VAL A 183 -7.98 -12.00 -4.75
N THR A 184 -7.37 -12.08 -3.56
CA THR A 184 -7.88 -12.89 -2.45
C THR A 184 -8.71 -12.01 -1.52
N ILE A 185 -9.96 -12.39 -1.29
CA ILE A 185 -10.86 -11.75 -0.30
C ILE A 185 -10.67 -12.42 1.06
N TYR A 186 -10.39 -11.63 2.09
CA TYR A 186 -10.35 -12.04 3.48
C TYR A 186 -11.64 -11.59 4.17
N ALA A 187 -12.47 -12.54 4.61
CA ALA A 187 -13.82 -12.26 5.10
C ALA A 187 -14.17 -13.05 6.37
N ASN A 188 -15.05 -12.47 7.20
CA ASN A 188 -15.70 -13.16 8.33
C ASN A 188 -17.18 -13.46 8.04
N ARG A 189 -17.56 -13.48 6.76
CA ARG A 189 -18.87 -13.92 6.26
C ARG A 189 -18.68 -14.75 4.99
N GLU A 190 -19.56 -15.72 4.76
CA GLU A 190 -19.48 -16.59 3.59
C GLU A 190 -19.94 -15.90 2.30
N ASN A 191 -21.02 -15.11 2.37
CA ASN A 191 -21.56 -14.43 1.19
C ASN A 191 -20.79 -13.13 0.91
N VAL A 192 -19.98 -13.15 -0.14
CA VAL A 192 -19.15 -12.03 -0.61
C VAL A 192 -19.42 -11.69 -2.08
N GLU A 193 -20.58 -12.08 -2.62
CA GLU A 193 -20.90 -11.88 -4.05
C GLU A 193 -21.03 -10.40 -4.42
N ASP A 194 -21.47 -9.55 -3.49
CA ASP A 194 -21.47 -8.09 -3.63
C ASP A 194 -20.04 -7.54 -3.80
N VAL A 195 -19.09 -8.03 -3.02
CA VAL A 195 -17.68 -7.65 -3.09
C VAL A 195 -17.04 -8.16 -4.38
N LYS A 196 -17.30 -9.42 -4.77
CA LYS A 196 -16.81 -9.98 -6.04
C LYS A 196 -17.32 -9.20 -7.25
N ALA A 197 -18.62 -8.87 -7.28
CA ALA A 197 -19.21 -8.09 -8.36
C ALA A 197 -18.50 -6.75 -8.50
N LYS A 198 -18.24 -6.08 -7.38
CA LYS A 198 -17.54 -4.80 -7.34
C LYS A 198 -16.09 -4.90 -7.84
N ILE A 199 -15.37 -5.97 -7.49
CA ILE A 199 -14.01 -6.22 -8.01
C ILE A 199 -14.04 -6.43 -9.53
N TYR A 200 -14.92 -7.28 -10.07
CA TYR A 200 -15.02 -7.48 -11.53
C TYR A 200 -15.44 -6.22 -12.30
N GLU A 201 -16.26 -5.37 -11.68
CA GLU A 201 -16.65 -4.09 -12.27
C GLU A 201 -15.47 -3.11 -12.35
N ASN A 202 -14.47 -3.24 -11.49
CA ASN A 202 -13.41 -2.25 -11.30
C ASN A 202 -11.99 -2.78 -11.54
N MET A 203 -11.85 -4.04 -11.94
CA MET A 203 -10.60 -4.65 -12.37
C MET A 203 -10.79 -5.22 -13.76
N LYS A 204 -10.12 -4.62 -14.76
CA LYS A 204 -10.31 -4.93 -16.19
C LYS A 204 -9.14 -5.72 -16.74
N ILE A 205 -9.46 -6.63 -17.66
CA ILE A 205 -8.49 -7.42 -18.42
C ILE A 205 -8.57 -6.99 -19.88
N SER A 206 -7.40 -6.78 -20.49
CA SER A 206 -7.23 -6.53 -21.92
C SER A 206 -6.51 -7.70 -22.57
N LYS A 207 -6.78 -7.95 -23.86
CA LYS A 207 -6.02 -8.93 -24.66
C LYS A 207 -4.66 -8.38 -25.10
N GLU A 208 -4.53 -7.06 -25.15
CA GLU A 208 -3.30 -6.37 -25.50
C GLU A 208 -2.49 -6.04 -24.25
N HIS A 209 -1.17 -6.07 -24.39
CA HIS A 209 -0.26 -5.68 -23.31
C HIS A 209 -0.49 -4.23 -22.88
N VAL A 210 -0.46 -4.00 -21.57
CA VAL A 210 -0.55 -2.67 -20.95
C VAL A 210 0.70 -2.47 -20.09
N ASP A 211 1.33 -1.31 -20.20
CA ASP A 211 2.47 -0.99 -19.34
C ASP A 211 1.99 -0.61 -17.94
N ALA A 212 2.76 -0.98 -16.92
CA ALA A 212 2.52 -0.52 -15.56
C ALA A 212 2.61 1.01 -15.48
N PRO A 213 1.73 1.68 -14.70
CA PRO A 213 1.77 3.12 -14.57
C PRO A 213 3.06 3.58 -13.88
N THR A 214 3.51 4.79 -14.22
CA THR A 214 4.67 5.41 -13.55
C THR A 214 4.31 5.75 -12.11
N LEU A 215 5.00 5.16 -11.13
CA LEU A 215 4.70 5.37 -9.71
C LEU A 215 4.97 6.79 -9.21
N VAL A 216 6.07 7.43 -9.62
CA VAL A 216 6.45 8.78 -9.17
C VAL A 216 6.49 9.72 -10.36
N HIS A 217 5.49 10.60 -10.46
CA HIS A 217 5.35 11.55 -11.57
C HIS A 217 6.20 12.82 -11.39
N GLY A 218 6.57 13.15 -10.17
CA GLY A 218 7.42 14.31 -9.90
C GLY A 218 7.64 14.61 -8.42
N ILE A 219 8.66 15.42 -8.16
CA ILE A 219 9.04 15.88 -6.83
C ILE A 219 9.09 17.42 -6.84
N VAL A 220 8.45 18.05 -5.86
CA VAL A 220 8.42 19.50 -5.67
C VAL A 220 9.23 19.85 -4.44
N THR A 221 10.30 20.62 -4.62
CA THR A 221 11.30 20.90 -3.57
C THR A 221 11.32 22.37 -3.11
N LYS A 222 10.63 23.27 -3.83
CA LYS A 222 10.55 24.71 -3.55
C LYS A 222 9.17 25.25 -3.92
#